data_AF-H3B111-F1
#
_entry.id   AF-H3B111-F1
#
_cell.length_a   1.000
_cell.length_b   1.000
_cell.length_c   1.000
_cell.angle_alpha   90.00
_cell.angle_beta   90.00
_cell.angle_gamma   90.00
#
_symmetry.space_group_name_H-M   'P 1'
#
loop_
_entity.id
_entity.type
_entity.pdbx_description
1 polymer ?
#
loop_
_entity_poly.entity_id
_entity_poly.type
_entity_poly.pdbx_seq_one_letter_code
_entity_poly.pdbx_strand_id
1 'polypeptide(L)'
;PYVEIIEQPKQRGMRFRYKCEGRSAGSIPGEKSNDTTKTYPTIKIHNYQGPIRARISLVTKDPPHAPHPHELVGKDCKDGYHEADLTGERSVYRFFSLSLFLREREPLSSLSGRVSVPKEDVTKNIEYDLNAVRLCFQVFIRDQMNQLIPLQPVVSHPIFDSRAPNTAELKICRVNKNSGSCKGGDEIFLLCDKVQKGKLFRK
;
A
#
# COMPACT_ATOMS: atom_id res chain seq x y z
N PRO A 1 5.25 -9.87 22.43
CA PRO A 1 4.83 -10.23 21.06
C PRO A 1 4.98 -9.04 20.12
N TYR A 2 5.33 -9.25 18.86
CA TYR A 2 5.45 -8.17 17.88
C TYR A 2 5.03 -8.64 16.48
N VAL A 3 4.74 -7.68 15.61
CA VAL A 3 4.31 -7.92 14.23
C VAL A 3 5.51 -7.70 13.31
N GLU A 4 5.69 -8.58 12.33
CA GLU A 4 6.65 -8.42 11.24
C GLU A 4 5.93 -8.56 9.90
N ILE A 5 6.22 -7.68 8.94
CA ILE A 5 5.75 -7.85 7.56
C ILE A 5 6.74 -8.76 6.82
N ILE A 6 6.35 -10.02 6.59
CA ILE A 6 7.20 -11.01 5.90
C ILE A 6 7.05 -10.96 4.39
N GLU A 7 5.96 -10.37 3.90
CA GLU A 7 5.77 -10.04 2.50
C GLU A 7 5.15 -8.65 2.38
N GLN A 8 5.93 -7.72 1.82
CA GLN A 8 5.53 -6.34 1.59
C GLN A 8 4.54 -6.25 0.42
N PRO A 9 3.70 -5.21 0.35
CA PRO A 9 2.93 -4.92 -0.85
C PRO A 9 3.86 -4.50 -2.00
N LYS A 10 3.49 -4.84 -3.22
CA LYS A 10 4.17 -4.36 -4.42
C LYS A 10 4.05 -2.84 -4.50
N GLN A 11 5.19 -2.15 -4.59
CA GLN A 11 5.20 -0.68 -4.53
C GLN A 11 4.66 -0.02 -5.80
N ARG A 12 4.84 -0.64 -6.98
CA ARG A 12 4.48 -0.05 -8.29
C ARG A 12 3.75 -1.05 -9.18
N GLY A 13 3.11 -0.53 -10.23
CA GLY A 13 2.37 -1.32 -11.22
C GLY A 13 0.90 -1.58 -10.85
N MET A 14 0.45 -1.10 -9.70
CA MET A 14 -0.96 -1.11 -9.31
C MET A 14 -1.56 0.30 -9.51
N ARG A 15 -2.76 0.37 -10.12
CA ARG A 15 -3.54 1.61 -10.18
C ARG A 15 -4.54 1.70 -9.05
N PHE A 16 -4.69 2.90 -8.48
CA PHE A 16 -5.79 3.18 -7.57
C PHE A 16 -7.07 3.39 -8.39
N ARG A 17 -8.22 2.93 -7.88
CA ARG A 17 -9.48 2.93 -8.63
C ARG A 17 -10.47 3.92 -8.08
N TYR A 18 -11.21 4.61 -8.94
CA TYR A 18 -12.35 5.39 -8.47
C TYR A 18 -13.52 4.48 -8.12
N LYS A 19 -14.34 4.92 -7.16
CA LYS A 19 -15.57 4.21 -6.76
C LYS A 19 -16.52 3.99 -7.95
N CYS A 20 -16.52 4.91 -8.92
CA CYS A 20 -17.32 4.80 -10.14
C CYS A 20 -16.81 3.73 -11.14
N GLU A 21 -15.58 3.22 -11.00
CA GLU A 21 -15.02 2.17 -11.88
C GLU A 21 -15.57 0.76 -11.59
N GLY A 22 -16.38 0.58 -10.55
CA GLY A 22 -17.05 -0.68 -10.23
C GLY A 22 -16.29 -1.62 -9.29
N ARG A 23 -16.85 -2.83 -9.06
CA ARG A 23 -16.62 -3.65 -7.86
C ARG A 23 -15.30 -4.42 -7.75
N SER A 24 -14.51 -4.54 -8.82
CA SER A 24 -13.28 -5.35 -8.79
C SER A 24 -12.04 -4.50 -9.05
N ALA A 25 -11.55 -3.81 -8.01
CA ALA A 25 -10.31 -3.05 -8.11
C ALA A 25 -9.04 -3.91 -8.28
N GLY A 26 -9.15 -5.23 -8.10
CA GLY A 26 -8.01 -6.13 -8.06
C GLY A 26 -7.26 -6.02 -6.74
N SER A 27 -6.77 -7.15 -6.25
CA SER A 27 -6.11 -7.22 -4.95
C SER A 27 -4.71 -6.61 -4.97
N ILE A 28 -4.28 -6.01 -3.86
CA ILE A 28 -2.91 -5.52 -3.65
C ILE A 28 -1.98 -6.74 -3.70
N PRO A 29 -1.10 -6.85 -4.72
CA PRO A 29 -0.18 -7.96 -4.81
C PRO A 29 0.97 -7.78 -3.82
N GLY A 30 1.58 -8.90 -3.42
CA GLY A 30 2.85 -8.91 -2.71
C GLY A 30 4.01 -8.47 -3.61
N GLU A 31 5.10 -8.03 -3.00
CA GLU A 31 6.31 -7.60 -3.69
C GLU A 31 6.90 -8.70 -4.57
N LYS A 32 6.81 -9.96 -4.13
CA LYS A 32 7.31 -11.14 -4.87
C LYS A 32 6.30 -11.70 -5.87
N SER A 33 5.13 -11.06 -6.01
CA SER A 33 4.05 -11.50 -6.88
C SER A 33 4.43 -11.30 -8.34
N ASN A 34 4.29 -12.37 -9.13
CA ASN A 34 4.58 -12.39 -10.56
C ASN A 34 3.39 -12.98 -11.34
N ASP A 35 3.55 -13.26 -12.63
CA ASP A 35 2.45 -13.73 -13.48
C ASP A 35 2.02 -15.17 -13.17
N THR A 36 2.93 -16.03 -12.73
CA THR A 36 2.67 -17.44 -12.46
C THR A 36 2.29 -17.68 -10.99
N THR A 37 2.94 -16.99 -10.06
CA THR A 37 2.74 -17.13 -8.62
C THR A 37 2.27 -15.81 -8.02
N LYS A 38 0.96 -15.73 -7.73
CA LYS A 38 0.37 -14.59 -7.04
C LYS A 38 0.61 -14.69 -5.55
N THR A 39 1.29 -13.69 -5.01
CA THR A 39 1.51 -13.52 -3.57
C THR A 39 0.87 -12.22 -3.10
N TYR A 40 0.78 -12.03 -1.78
CA TYR A 40 -0.02 -10.97 -1.15
C TYR A 40 0.67 -10.44 0.12
N PRO A 41 0.35 -9.21 0.57
CA PRO A 41 0.83 -8.68 1.83
C PRO A 41 0.58 -9.66 2.97
N THR A 42 1.65 -10.00 3.69
CA THR A 42 1.62 -11.05 4.71
C THR A 42 2.37 -10.59 5.95
N ILE A 43 1.73 -10.77 7.11
CA ILE A 43 2.35 -10.50 8.41
C ILE A 43 2.58 -11.79 9.20
N LYS A 44 3.60 -11.76 10.05
CA LYS A 44 3.88 -12.79 11.04
C LYS A 44 3.82 -12.19 12.44
N ILE A 45 3.17 -12.89 13.35
CA ILE A 45 3.14 -12.54 14.76
C ILE A 45 4.19 -13.38 15.49
N HIS A 46 5.13 -12.71 16.13
CA HIS A 46 6.18 -13.35 16.92
C HIS A 46 5.81 -13.40 18.38
N ASN A 47 6.20 -14.49 19.05
CA ASN A 47 6.01 -14.71 20.48
C ASN A 47 4.54 -14.67 20.93
N TYR A 48 3.60 -15.05 20.05
CA TYR A 48 2.19 -15.25 20.37
C TYR A 48 1.58 -16.29 19.44
N GLN A 49 0.82 -17.22 20.01
CA GLN A 49 0.03 -18.22 19.29
C GLN A 49 -1.37 -18.21 19.88
N GLY A 50 -2.35 -17.87 19.05
CA GLY A 50 -3.72 -17.70 19.51
C GLY A 50 -4.55 -16.84 18.56
N PRO A 51 -5.82 -16.59 18.90
CA PRO A 51 -6.67 -15.71 18.12
C PRO A 51 -6.13 -14.28 18.15
N ILE A 52 -6.14 -13.61 17.00
CA ILE A 52 -5.82 -12.19 16.89
C ILE A 52 -6.97 -11.43 16.22
N ARG A 53 -7.05 -10.13 16.44
CA ARG A 53 -7.81 -9.22 15.59
C ARG A 53 -6.82 -8.36 14.82
N ALA A 54 -6.89 -8.39 13.50
CA ALA A 54 -6.04 -7.58 12.63
C ALA A 54 -6.84 -6.46 12.00
N ARG A 55 -6.32 -5.23 12.08
CA ARG A 55 -6.87 -4.05 11.44
C ARG A 55 -5.83 -3.45 10.49
N ILE A 56 -6.21 -3.19 9.25
CA ILE A 56 -5.35 -2.60 8.23
C ILE A 56 -5.97 -1.30 7.77
N SER A 57 -5.22 -0.22 7.87
CA SER A 57 -5.65 1.12 7.46
C SER A 57 -4.64 1.74 6.50
N LEU A 58 -5.06 2.79 5.79
CA LEU A 58 -4.17 3.57 4.93
C LEU A 58 -3.62 4.77 5.69
N VAL A 59 -2.31 4.97 5.56
CA VAL A 59 -1.62 6.13 6.12
C VAL A 59 -0.77 6.84 5.07
N THR A 60 -0.41 8.10 5.36
CA THR A 60 0.47 8.91 4.51
C THR A 60 1.85 8.26 4.35
N LYS A 61 2.45 8.49 3.18
CA LYS A 61 3.78 7.98 2.84
C LYS A 61 4.87 8.50 3.80
N ASP A 62 4.83 9.77 4.14
CA ASP A 62 5.87 10.45 4.90
C ASP A 62 5.44 10.62 6.38
N PRO A 63 6.39 10.55 7.34
CA PRO A 63 6.09 10.82 8.75
C PRO A 63 5.64 12.28 8.98
N PRO A 64 4.77 12.56 9.96
CA PRO A 64 4.11 11.63 10.87
C PRO A 64 2.94 10.92 10.16
N HIS A 65 3.01 9.60 10.05
CA HIS A 65 2.04 8.79 9.29
C HIS A 65 0.60 9.05 9.74
N ALA A 66 -0.12 9.87 8.97
CA ALA A 66 -1.48 10.30 9.26
C ALA A 66 -2.48 9.46 8.47
N PRO A 67 -3.74 9.33 8.92
CA PRO A 67 -4.78 8.63 8.16
C PRO A 67 -4.92 9.18 6.73
N HIS A 68 -4.86 8.29 5.73
CA HIS A 68 -4.96 8.71 4.33
C HIS A 68 -6.43 8.87 3.89
N PRO A 69 -6.76 9.85 3.02
CA PRO A 69 -8.13 10.05 2.52
C PRO A 69 -8.70 8.87 1.71
N HIS A 70 -7.84 8.09 1.07
CA HIS A 70 -8.23 6.89 0.31
C HIS A 70 -8.83 5.80 1.19
N GLU A 71 -9.45 4.83 0.54
CA GLU A 71 -10.18 3.75 1.22
C GLU A 71 -9.65 2.39 0.82
N LEU A 72 -9.47 1.51 1.81
CA LEU A 72 -9.40 0.07 1.56
C LEU A 72 -10.81 -0.46 1.32
N VAL A 73 -10.96 -1.21 0.25
CA VAL A 73 -12.18 -1.93 -0.10
C VAL A 73 -11.88 -3.38 -0.40
N GLY A 74 -12.84 -4.24 -0.14
CA GLY A 74 -12.71 -5.67 -0.34
C GLY A 74 -13.40 -6.45 0.76
N LYS A 75 -12.98 -7.71 0.92
CA LYS A 75 -13.55 -8.58 1.95
C LYS A 75 -13.19 -8.03 3.34
N ASP A 76 -14.15 -8.02 4.25
CA ASP A 76 -13.99 -7.58 5.64
C ASP A 76 -13.48 -6.12 5.78
N CYS A 77 -13.74 -5.28 4.77
CA CYS A 77 -13.46 -3.85 4.81
C CYS A 77 -14.70 -3.05 5.22
N LYS A 78 -14.56 -2.15 6.18
CA LYS A 78 -15.59 -1.22 6.66
C LYS A 78 -14.98 0.16 6.86
N ASP A 79 -15.70 1.20 6.45
CA ASP A 79 -15.30 2.60 6.63
C ASP A 79 -13.87 2.96 6.15
N GLY A 80 -13.39 2.27 5.11
CA GLY A 80 -12.08 2.50 4.50
C GLY A 80 -10.90 1.79 5.16
N TYR A 81 -11.13 0.89 6.12
CA TYR A 81 -10.13 0.01 6.70
C TYR A 81 -10.58 -1.45 6.66
N HIS A 82 -9.64 -2.38 6.65
CA HIS A 82 -9.91 -3.82 6.78
C HIS A 82 -9.83 -4.22 8.25
N GLU A 83 -10.76 -5.05 8.72
CA GLU A 83 -10.71 -5.59 10.07
C GLU A 83 -11.29 -7.00 10.13
N ALA A 84 -10.52 -7.93 10.68
CA ALA A 84 -10.92 -9.33 10.79
C ALA A 84 -10.36 -9.97 12.07
N ASP A 85 -11.19 -10.81 12.70
CA ASP A 85 -10.75 -11.76 13.72
C ASP A 85 -10.16 -12.99 13.02
N LEU A 86 -8.89 -13.26 13.29
CA LEU A 86 -8.12 -14.33 12.66
C LEU A 86 -7.81 -15.40 13.71
N THR A 87 -8.46 -16.54 13.55
CA THR A 87 -8.26 -17.74 14.36
C THR A 87 -7.44 -18.74 13.55
N GLY A 88 -6.27 -19.14 14.05
CA GLY A 88 -5.47 -20.16 13.38
C GLY A 88 -4.30 -20.63 14.24
N GLU A 89 -3.88 -21.87 14.03
CA GLU A 89 -2.69 -22.46 14.65
C GLU A 89 -1.39 -21.81 14.16
N ARG A 90 -1.44 -21.14 13.01
CA ARG A 90 -0.30 -20.49 12.37
C ARG A 90 -0.23 -19.03 12.79
N SER A 91 0.98 -18.56 13.07
CA SER A 91 1.24 -17.14 13.35
C SER A 91 1.47 -16.29 12.10
N VAL A 92 1.07 -16.76 10.93
CA VAL A 92 1.29 -16.11 9.62
C VAL A 92 -0.05 -15.86 8.94
N TYR A 93 -0.33 -14.60 8.60
CA TYR A 93 -1.62 -14.15 8.09
C TYR A 93 -1.45 -13.38 6.77
N ARG A 94 -2.15 -13.85 5.73
CA ARG A 94 -2.08 -13.31 4.36
C ARG A 94 -3.35 -12.53 4.02
N PHE A 95 -3.21 -11.36 3.41
CA PHE A 95 -4.33 -10.48 3.07
C PHE A 95 -4.49 -10.35 1.54
N PHE A 96 -5.29 -11.24 0.95
CA PHE A 96 -5.42 -11.39 -0.51
C PHE A 96 -6.65 -10.71 -1.13
N SER A 97 -7.51 -10.07 -0.32
CA SER A 97 -8.74 -9.41 -0.79
C SER A 97 -8.78 -7.92 -0.42
N LEU A 98 -7.61 -7.27 -0.37
CA LEU A 98 -7.49 -5.83 -0.15
C LEU A 98 -7.35 -5.11 -1.48
N SER A 99 -8.17 -4.09 -1.73
CA SER A 99 -8.09 -3.22 -2.92
C SER A 99 -8.11 -1.76 -2.51
N LEU A 100 -7.54 -0.87 -3.34
CA LEU A 100 -7.44 0.57 -3.08
C LEU A 100 -8.45 1.37 -3.91
N PHE A 101 -9.32 2.12 -3.23
CA PHE A 101 -10.20 3.10 -3.84
C PHE A 101 -9.74 4.54 -3.56
N LEU A 102 -9.67 5.32 -4.63
CA LEU A 102 -9.56 6.77 -4.60
C LEU A 102 -10.88 7.33 -4.08
N ARG A 103 -10.78 8.07 -2.98
CA ARG A 103 -11.89 8.89 -2.49
C ARG A 103 -11.86 10.23 -3.21
N GLU A 104 -12.98 10.62 -3.83
CA GLU A 104 -13.17 11.98 -4.32
C GLU A 104 -13.17 12.97 -3.15
N ARG A 105 -12.82 14.23 -3.42
CA ARG A 105 -12.59 15.31 -2.43
C ARG A 105 -13.79 15.49 -1.49
N GLU A 106 -13.83 14.71 -0.43
CA GLU A 106 -14.75 14.85 0.71
C GLU A 106 -13.99 15.33 1.95
N PRO A 107 -14.66 16.01 2.89
CA PRO A 107 -14.00 16.58 4.04
C PRO A 107 -13.32 15.51 4.91
N LEU A 108 -12.07 15.79 5.28
CA LEU A 108 -11.20 14.96 6.14
C LEU A 108 -11.83 14.67 7.52
N SER A 109 -12.87 15.40 7.91
CA SER A 109 -13.66 15.17 9.13
C SER A 109 -14.19 13.73 9.22
N SER A 110 -14.40 13.07 8.08
CA SER A 110 -14.82 11.67 7.97
C SER A 110 -13.70 10.62 8.18
N LEU A 111 -12.44 11.05 8.33
CA LEU A 111 -11.31 10.16 8.65
C LEU A 111 -11.18 9.89 10.16
N SER A 112 -11.99 10.59 10.96
CA SER A 112 -12.07 10.48 12.42
C SER A 112 -12.54 9.09 12.84
N GLY A 113 -11.60 8.16 13.02
CA GLY A 113 -11.88 6.78 13.46
C GLY A 113 -11.14 5.70 12.71
N ARG A 114 -10.47 6.00 11.59
CA ARG A 114 -9.80 5.00 10.72
C ARG A 114 -8.51 4.44 11.28
N VAL A 115 -7.86 5.14 12.20
CA VAL A 115 -6.61 4.70 12.83
C VAL A 115 -6.59 5.15 14.29
N SER A 116 -6.12 4.30 15.19
CA SER A 116 -5.89 4.63 16.60
C SER A 116 -4.52 5.30 16.79
N VAL A 117 -4.23 6.38 16.04
CA VAL A 117 -3.04 7.21 16.23
C VAL A 117 -3.44 8.41 17.10
N PRO A 118 -2.56 8.92 17.98
CA PRO A 118 -2.85 10.11 18.78
C PRO A 118 -3.40 11.25 17.90
N LYS A 119 -4.58 11.75 18.26
CA LYS A 119 -5.35 12.76 17.51
C LYS A 119 -4.81 14.18 17.65
N GLU A 120 -3.76 14.38 18.43
CA GLU A 120 -3.32 15.71 18.85
C GLU A 120 -2.40 16.30 17.77
N ASP A 121 -2.89 17.36 17.14
CA ASP A 121 -2.22 18.31 16.23
C ASP A 121 -1.86 17.89 14.78
N VAL A 122 -1.90 16.60 14.44
CA VAL A 122 -1.37 16.12 13.14
C VAL A 122 -2.24 16.47 11.92
N THR A 123 -3.54 16.70 12.05
CA THR A 123 -4.46 16.79 10.88
C THR A 123 -4.60 18.18 10.24
N LYS A 124 -4.07 19.25 10.84
CA LYS A 124 -4.42 20.63 10.42
C LYS A 124 -3.59 21.22 9.28
N ASN A 125 -2.48 20.59 8.87
CA ASN A 125 -1.61 21.12 7.79
C ASN A 125 -0.91 20.04 6.95
N ILE A 126 -1.43 18.81 6.91
CA ILE A 126 -0.82 17.76 6.08
C ILE A 126 -1.30 17.91 4.64
N GLU A 127 -0.35 18.21 3.76
CA GLU A 127 -0.52 18.05 2.32
C GLU A 127 -0.47 16.55 2.00
N TYR A 128 -1.57 16.02 1.44
CA TYR A 128 -1.70 14.59 1.14
C TYR A 128 -1.20 14.28 -0.27
N ASP A 129 -0.21 13.39 -0.40
CA ASP A 129 0.16 12.81 -1.69
C ASP A 129 -0.86 11.73 -2.10
N LEU A 130 -1.84 12.11 -2.93
CA LEU A 130 -2.86 11.20 -3.45
C LEU A 130 -2.29 10.07 -4.34
N ASN A 131 -1.01 10.11 -4.68
CA ASN A 131 -0.36 9.10 -5.51
C ASN A 131 0.41 8.08 -4.69
N ALA A 132 0.47 8.21 -3.35
CA ALA A 132 1.28 7.35 -2.51
C ALA A 132 0.62 7.07 -1.14
N VAL A 133 0.44 5.79 -0.83
CA VAL A 133 -0.13 5.34 0.46
C VAL A 133 0.75 4.28 1.10
N ARG A 134 0.62 4.07 2.42
CA ARG A 134 1.20 2.89 3.11
C ARG A 134 0.09 2.12 3.81
N LEU A 135 0.27 0.80 3.94
CA LEU A 135 -0.58 -0.03 4.80
C LEU A 135 -0.06 0.05 6.23
N CYS A 136 -0.93 0.36 7.17
CA CYS A 136 -0.66 0.31 8.60
C CYS A 136 -1.37 -0.91 9.19
N PHE A 137 -0.58 -1.88 9.67
CA PHE A 137 -1.05 -3.09 10.32
C PHE A 137 -1.12 -2.87 11.83
N GLN A 138 -2.33 -2.89 12.36
CA GLN A 138 -2.60 -2.83 13.80
C GLN A 138 -3.13 -4.20 14.22
N VAL A 139 -2.42 -4.86 15.13
CA VAL A 139 -2.79 -6.20 15.59
C VAL A 139 -3.14 -6.13 17.06
N PHE A 140 -4.26 -6.75 17.42
CA PHE A 140 -4.72 -6.89 18.79
C PHE A 140 -4.68 -8.38 19.15
N ILE A 141 -4.04 -8.69 20.27
CA ILE A 141 -3.98 -10.05 20.82
C ILE A 141 -4.89 -10.15 22.04
N ARG A 142 -5.30 -11.36 22.43
CA ARG A 142 -6.05 -11.55 23.67
C ARG A 142 -5.11 -11.84 24.83
N ASP A 143 -5.39 -11.23 25.97
CA ASP A 143 -4.70 -11.54 27.23
C ASP A 143 -5.35 -12.71 27.97
N GLN A 144 -4.85 -13.02 29.17
CA GLN A 144 -5.37 -14.08 30.04
C GLN A 144 -6.82 -13.81 30.51
N MET A 145 -7.25 -12.55 30.51
CA MET A 145 -8.60 -12.11 30.86
C MET A 145 -9.50 -11.94 29.60
N ASN A 146 -9.03 -12.39 28.45
CA ASN A 146 -9.72 -12.30 27.16
C ASN A 146 -9.95 -10.85 26.67
N GLN A 147 -9.17 -9.88 27.15
CA GLN A 147 -9.17 -8.49 26.69
C GLN A 147 -8.23 -8.29 25.49
N LEU A 148 -8.58 -7.36 24.60
CA LEU A 148 -7.79 -7.03 23.41
C LEU A 148 -6.67 -6.05 23.76
N ILE A 149 -5.41 -6.52 23.68
CA ILE A 149 -4.21 -5.72 23.86
C ILE A 149 -3.63 -5.34 22.49
N PRO A 150 -3.45 -4.04 22.19
CA PRO A 150 -2.81 -3.61 20.95
C PRO A 150 -1.30 -3.91 20.97
N LEU A 151 -0.79 -4.48 19.88
CA LEU A 151 0.63 -4.51 19.58
C LEU A 151 1.06 -3.21 18.88
N GLN A 152 2.38 -2.97 18.86
CA GLN A 152 2.95 -1.84 18.13
C GLN A 152 2.54 -1.90 16.65
N PRO A 153 1.94 -0.83 16.10
CA PRO A 153 1.58 -0.77 14.68
C PRO A 153 2.82 -0.87 13.78
N VAL A 154 2.71 -1.58 12.67
CA VAL A 154 3.78 -1.70 11.68
C VAL A 154 3.31 -1.16 10.35
N VAL A 155 4.13 -0.33 9.72
CA VAL A 155 3.82 0.35 8.46
C VAL A 155 4.59 -0.30 7.31
N SER A 156 3.91 -0.58 6.20
CA SER A 156 4.51 -1.18 5.00
C SER A 156 5.37 -0.21 4.21
N HIS A 157 6.06 -0.75 3.19
CA HIS A 157 6.57 0.05 2.08
C HIS A 157 5.45 0.84 1.37
N PRO A 158 5.76 1.99 0.76
CA PRO A 158 4.76 2.80 0.07
C PRO A 158 4.26 2.10 -1.20
N ILE A 159 2.97 2.21 -1.44
CA ILE A 159 2.30 1.79 -2.67
C ILE A 159 2.02 3.05 -3.46
N PHE A 160 2.38 3.03 -4.72
CA PHE A 160 2.27 4.15 -5.63
C PHE A 160 1.22 3.92 -6.71
N ASP A 161 0.44 4.95 -7.03
CA ASP A 161 -0.51 4.89 -8.13
C ASP A 161 0.24 4.82 -9.46
N SER A 162 -0.03 3.76 -10.24
CA SER A 162 0.56 3.59 -11.57
C SER A 162 -0.03 4.54 -12.63
N ARG A 163 -1.16 5.20 -12.36
CA ARG A 163 -1.70 6.24 -13.26
C ARG A 163 -0.96 7.57 -13.15
N ALA A 164 -0.33 7.84 -12.02
CA ALA A 164 0.31 9.12 -11.75
C ALA A 164 1.71 9.17 -12.43
N PRO A 165 1.99 10.14 -13.32
CA PRO A 165 3.22 10.15 -14.13
C PRO A 165 4.52 10.27 -13.34
N ASN A 166 4.47 10.81 -12.12
CA ASN A 166 5.59 10.93 -11.18
C ASN A 166 5.91 9.60 -10.48
N THR A 167 4.96 8.67 -10.41
CA THR A 167 5.10 7.43 -9.64
C THR A 167 4.82 6.17 -10.46
N ALA A 168 4.50 6.32 -11.75
CA ALA A 168 4.39 5.24 -12.71
C ALA A 168 5.68 4.40 -12.76
N GLU A 169 5.51 3.12 -13.10
CA GLU A 169 6.63 2.22 -13.37
C GLU A 169 7.29 2.64 -14.68
N LEU A 170 8.62 2.80 -14.67
CA LEU A 170 9.37 3.18 -15.86
C LEU A 170 9.54 1.94 -16.75
N LYS A 171 9.00 2.00 -17.95
CA LYS A 171 9.06 0.91 -18.91
C LYS A 171 9.51 1.41 -20.27
N ILE A 172 10.61 0.85 -20.77
CA ILE A 172 11.01 1.01 -22.17
C ILE A 172 10.21 -0.01 -22.97
N CYS A 173 9.40 0.48 -23.89
CA CYS A 173 8.56 -0.35 -24.75
C CYS A 173 9.33 -0.78 -25.99
N ARG A 174 10.09 0.13 -26.60
CA ARG A 174 10.91 -0.14 -27.79
C ARG A 174 12.15 0.75 -27.84
N VAL A 175 13.19 0.21 -28.46
CA VAL A 175 14.42 0.91 -28.81
C VAL A 175 14.69 0.66 -30.29
N ASN A 176 15.09 1.68 -31.05
CA ASN A 176 15.44 1.50 -32.46
C ASN A 176 16.81 0.83 -32.67
N LYS A 177 17.75 0.98 -31.72
CA LYS A 177 19.11 0.42 -31.75
C LYS A 177 19.52 -0.10 -30.38
N ASN A 178 20.02 -1.34 -30.32
CA ASN A 178 20.50 -1.98 -29.09
C ASN A 178 22.04 -2.16 -29.06
N SER A 179 22.74 -1.56 -30.03
CA SER A 179 24.20 -1.56 -30.15
C SER A 179 24.66 -0.25 -30.79
N GLY A 180 25.94 0.09 -30.60
CA GLY A 180 26.53 1.33 -31.07
C GLY A 180 28.05 1.35 -30.92
N SER A 181 28.68 2.40 -31.44
CA SER A 181 30.12 2.60 -31.35
C SER A 181 30.57 2.88 -29.90
N CYS A 182 31.74 2.37 -29.51
CA CYS A 182 32.34 2.69 -28.21
C CYS A 182 32.69 4.17 -28.04
N LYS A 183 32.74 4.94 -29.13
CA LYS A 183 32.98 6.39 -29.11
C LYS A 183 31.72 7.19 -28.72
N GLY A 184 30.53 6.57 -28.71
CA GLY A 184 29.25 7.26 -28.53
C GLY A 184 28.85 8.12 -29.73
N GLY A 185 27.78 8.90 -29.56
CA GLY A 185 27.22 9.79 -30.60
C GLY A 185 26.10 9.16 -31.45
N ASP A 186 25.80 7.88 -31.26
CA ASP A 186 24.68 7.23 -31.93
C ASP A 186 23.34 7.76 -31.42
N GLU A 187 22.51 8.24 -32.34
CA GLU A 187 21.15 8.66 -32.02
C GLU A 187 20.23 7.45 -31.77
N ILE A 188 19.54 7.47 -30.63
CA ILE A 188 18.63 6.43 -30.18
C ILE A 188 17.24 7.02 -29.95
N PHE A 189 16.24 6.39 -30.56
CA PHE A 189 14.83 6.63 -30.31
C PHE A 189 14.32 5.60 -29.31
N LEU A 190 13.94 6.08 -28.13
CA LEU A 190 13.34 5.28 -27.05
C LEU A 190 11.85 5.57 -26.97
N LEU A 191 11.03 4.54 -27.18
CA LEU A 191 9.60 4.59 -26.88
C LEU A 191 9.39 4.00 -25.49
N CYS A 192 8.78 4.76 -24.60
CA CYS A 192 8.53 4.37 -23.21
C CYS A 192 7.12 4.78 -22.77
N ASP A 193 6.68 4.24 -21.64
CA ASP A 193 5.47 4.69 -20.96
C ASP A 193 5.60 6.16 -20.51
N LYS A 194 4.50 6.77 -20.09
CA LYS A 194 4.43 8.21 -19.79
C LYS A 194 5.46 8.62 -18.73
N VAL A 195 6.36 9.54 -19.08
CA VAL A 195 7.45 10.05 -18.24
C VAL A 195 7.42 11.57 -18.09
N GLN A 196 7.98 12.09 -16.99
CA GLN A 196 8.17 13.53 -16.77
C GLN A 196 9.56 13.99 -17.24
N LYS A 197 9.59 14.88 -18.24
CA LYS A 197 10.83 15.40 -18.87
C LYS A 197 11.87 15.96 -17.88
N GLY A 198 11.44 16.53 -16.76
CA GLY A 198 12.32 17.11 -15.73
C GLY A 198 12.88 16.12 -14.70
N LYS A 199 12.43 14.85 -14.69
CA LYS A 199 12.88 13.81 -13.75
C LYS A 199 13.70 12.71 -14.41
N LEU A 200 13.95 12.84 -15.71
CA LEU A 200 14.79 11.91 -16.46
C LEU A 200 16.23 12.42 -16.48
N PHE A 201 17.18 11.48 -16.45
CA PHE A 201 18.59 11.79 -16.63
C PHE A 201 18.79 12.50 -17.97
N ARG A 202 19.35 13.71 -17.90
CA ARG A 202 19.85 14.45 -19.05
C ARG A 202 21.38 14.39 -18.99
N LYS A 203 21.98 13.87 -20.05
CA LYS A 203 23.42 14.07 -20.31
C LYS A 203 23.61 15.41 -21.01
#